data_AF-A0A938BX63-F1
#
_entry.id   AF-A0A938BX63-F1
#
_cell.length_a   1.000
_cell.length_b   1.000
_cell.length_c   1.000
_cell.angle_alpha   90.00
_cell.angle_beta   90.00
_cell.angle_gamma   90.00
#
_symmetry.space_group_name_H-M   'P 1'
#
loop_
_entity.id
_entity.type
_entity.pdbx_description
1 polymer ?
#
loop_
_entity_poly.entity_id
_entity_poly.type
_entity_poly.pdbx_seq_one_letter_code
_entity_poly.pdbx_strand_id
1 'polypeptide(L)'
;MKFGVITPSANTVVQPEYDAMRPAGVTNHIFRMAVKNPPWSKDTDFVEIVRQMNVGLDDAVDQAMTCVPDHLVLGVSIESIWDGGVAASERLNERVEQRAGGSIKLTQAAKALPT
;
A
#
# COMPACT_ATOMS: atom_id res chain seq x y z
N MET A 1 -17.31 -8.99 -1.64
CA MET A 1 -16.48 -7.80 -1.37
C MET A 1 -15.07 -8.06 -1.88
N LYS A 2 -14.50 -7.15 -2.65
CA LYS A 2 -13.18 -7.26 -3.28
C LYS A 2 -12.22 -6.25 -2.63
N PHE A 3 -11.15 -6.74 -2.02
CA PHE A 3 -10.08 -5.88 -1.51
C PHE A 3 -8.95 -5.77 -2.53
N GLY A 4 -8.51 -4.55 -2.83
CA GLY A 4 -7.22 -4.30 -3.47
C GLY A 4 -6.16 -4.10 -2.39
N VAL A 5 -5.23 -5.04 -2.26
CA VAL A 5 -4.21 -5.03 -1.21
C VAL A 5 -2.87 -4.67 -1.84
N ILE A 6 -2.35 -3.50 -1.52
CA ILE A 6 -1.09 -2.97 -2.07
C ILE A 6 0.03 -3.25 -1.07
N THR A 7 1.09 -3.92 -1.49
CA THR A 7 2.22 -4.29 -0.63
C THR A 7 3.56 -4.22 -1.38
N PRO A 8 4.73 -4.07 -0.73
CA PRO A 8 6.00 -4.10 -1.43
C PRO A 8 6.20 -5.41 -2.20
N SER A 9 6.81 -5.30 -3.38
CA SER A 9 7.10 -6.46 -4.23
C SER A 9 7.91 -7.56 -3.54
N ALA A 10 8.82 -7.18 -2.63
CA ALA A 10 9.61 -8.10 -1.82
C ALA A 10 8.83 -8.76 -0.66
N ASN A 11 7.62 -8.30 -0.33
CA ASN A 11 6.84 -8.88 0.76
C ASN A 11 6.24 -10.23 0.33
N THR A 12 6.57 -11.29 1.07
CA THR A 12 6.10 -12.67 0.79
C THR A 12 5.05 -13.16 1.80
N VAL A 13 4.65 -12.33 2.76
CA VAL A 13 3.84 -12.74 3.92
C VAL A 13 2.41 -12.22 3.85
N VAL A 14 2.21 -10.98 3.37
CA VAL A 14 0.89 -10.34 3.32
C VAL A 14 -0.13 -11.18 2.54
N GLN A 15 0.26 -11.67 1.36
CA GLN A 15 -0.64 -12.47 0.53
C GLN A 15 -1.12 -13.77 1.22
N PRO A 16 -0.25 -14.69 1.68
CA PRO A 16 -0.72 -15.91 2.30
C PRO A 16 -1.52 -15.67 3.59
N GLU A 17 -1.17 -14.66 4.39
CA GLU A 17 -1.94 -14.32 5.60
C GLU A 17 -3.35 -13.81 5.28
N TYR A 18 -3.47 -12.90 4.30
CA TYR A 18 -4.77 -12.41 3.85
C TYR A 18 -5.63 -13.54 3.28
N ASP A 19 -5.04 -14.44 2.51
CA ASP A 19 -5.76 -15.57 1.92
C ASP A 19 -6.22 -16.57 2.98
N ALA A 20 -5.41 -16.81 4.02
CA ALA A 20 -5.74 -17.69 5.13
C ALA A 20 -6.84 -17.13 6.04
N MET A 21 -6.86 -15.82 6.28
CA MET A 21 -7.82 -15.16 7.19
C MET A 21 -9.11 -14.68 6.49
N ARG A 22 -9.23 -14.87 5.17
CA ARG A 22 -10.32 -14.31 4.37
C ARG A 22 -11.70 -14.87 4.75
N PRO A 23 -12.69 -14.02 5.09
CA PRO A 23 -14.07 -14.46 5.28
C PRO A 23 -14.72 -15.00 3.99
N ALA A 24 -15.78 -15.80 4.14
CA ALA A 24 -16.56 -16.30 3.01
C ALA A 24 -17.13 -15.14 2.16
N GLY A 25 -17.01 -15.24 0.82
CA GLY A 25 -17.50 -14.21 -0.12
C GLY A 25 -16.63 -12.95 -0.26
N VAL A 26 -15.50 -12.86 0.44
CA VAL A 26 -14.47 -11.83 0.24
C VAL A 26 -13.46 -12.30 -0.82
N THR A 27 -12.82 -11.43 -1.59
CA THR A 27 -11.63 -11.79 -2.42
C THR A 27 -10.51 -10.78 -2.19
N ASN A 28 -9.27 -11.26 -2.14
CA ASN A 28 -8.08 -10.41 -2.01
C ASN A 28 -7.37 -10.34 -3.36
N HIS A 29 -7.10 -9.13 -3.84
CA HIS A 29 -6.36 -8.88 -5.07
C HIS A 29 -5.07 -8.14 -4.71
N ILE A 30 -3.94 -8.83 -4.84
CA ILE A 30 -2.62 -8.32 -4.42
C ILE A 30 -1.99 -7.53 -5.56
N PHE A 31 -1.59 -6.30 -5.26
CA PHE A 31 -0.84 -5.42 -6.16
C PHE A 31 0.49 -5.05 -5.51
N ARG A 32 1.56 -5.07 -6.30
CA ARG A 32 2.93 -5.01 -5.78
C ARG A 32 3.60 -3.69 -6.15
N MET A 33 4.05 -2.96 -5.14
CA MET A 33 4.93 -1.82 -5.34
C MET A 33 6.32 -2.34 -5.74
N ALA A 34 6.66 -2.20 -7.02
CA ALA A 34 7.94 -2.65 -7.54
C ALA A 34 9.09 -1.87 -6.91
N VAL A 35 10.02 -2.58 -6.26
CA VAL A 35 11.29 -2.04 -5.76
C VAL A 35 12.39 -2.86 -6.41
N LYS A 36 13.17 -2.24 -7.29
CA LYS A 36 14.21 -2.89 -8.09
C LYS A 36 15.55 -2.77 -7.38
N ASN A 37 16.23 -3.91 -7.22
CA ASN A 37 17.61 -3.98 -6.69
C ASN A 37 17.79 -3.17 -5.39
N PRO A 38 17.06 -3.48 -4.30
CA PRO A 38 17.25 -2.77 -3.04
C PRO A 38 18.71 -2.96 -2.60
N PRO A 39 19.53 -1.91 -2.60
CA PRO A 39 20.88 -2.03 -2.10
C PRO A 39 20.78 -1.94 -0.56
N TRP A 40 21.35 -2.90 0.16
CA TRP A 40 21.19 -3.00 1.61
C TRP A 40 22.42 -2.51 2.38
N SER A 41 23.26 -1.70 1.73
CA SER A 41 24.65 -1.49 2.19
C SER A 41 24.96 -0.08 2.66
N LYS A 42 24.15 0.93 2.28
CA LYS A 42 24.39 2.35 2.56
C LYS A 42 23.10 3.13 2.79
N ASP A 43 23.16 4.23 3.52
CA ASP A 43 21.98 5.09 3.77
C ASP A 43 21.41 5.73 2.49
N THR A 44 22.25 5.98 1.48
CA THR A 44 21.80 6.43 0.14
C THR A 44 20.85 5.43 -0.52
N ASP A 45 20.98 4.16 -0.16
CA ASP A 45 20.18 3.07 -0.70
C ASP A 45 18.75 3.12 -0.15
N PHE A 46 18.60 3.58 1.10
CA PHE A 46 17.29 3.75 1.73
C PHE A 46 16.46 4.82 1.01
N VAL A 47 17.05 5.99 0.73
CA VAL A 47 16.35 7.08 0.02
C VAL A 47 15.89 6.64 -1.37
N GLU A 48 16.69 5.85 -2.07
CA GLU A 48 16.31 5.31 -3.37
C GLU A 48 15.20 4.27 -3.26
N ILE A 49 15.23 3.39 -2.24
CA ILE A 49 14.13 2.47 -1.95
C ILE A 49 12.83 3.24 -1.70
N VAL A 50 12.88 4.30 -0.89
CA VAL A 50 11.73 5.17 -0.62
C VAL A 50 11.19 5.78 -1.92
N ARG A 51 12.07 6.30 -2.78
CA ARG A 51 11.68 6.87 -4.08
C ARG A 51 11.03 5.83 -4.98
N GLN A 52 11.57 4.61 -5.04
CA GLN A 52 11.00 3.52 -5.83
C GLN A 52 9.65 3.07 -5.28
N MET A 53 9.50 2.97 -3.96
CA MET A 53 8.21 2.65 -3.33
C MET A 53 7.15 3.71 -3.64
N ASN A 54 7.54 4.99 -3.69
CA ASN A 54 6.64 6.08 -4.09
C ASN A 54 6.10 5.93 -5.51
N VAL A 55 6.95 5.58 -6.46
CA VAL A 55 6.54 5.34 -7.86
C VAL A 55 5.74 4.04 -7.96
N GLY A 56 6.21 2.98 -7.29
CA GLY A 56 5.54 1.68 -7.31
C GLY A 56 4.17 1.69 -6.64
N LEU A 57 3.93 2.56 -5.65
CA LEU A 57 2.62 2.76 -5.04
C LEU A 57 1.61 3.27 -6.08
N ASP A 58 1.98 4.31 -6.80
CA ASP A 58 1.13 4.94 -7.82
C ASP A 58 0.74 3.94 -8.92
N ASP A 59 1.71 3.18 -9.44
CA ASP A 59 1.46 2.14 -10.44
C ASP A 59 0.56 1.02 -9.88
N ALA A 60 0.76 0.63 -8.62
CA ALA A 60 -0.05 -0.40 -7.98
C ALA A 60 -1.50 0.06 -7.74
N VAL A 61 -1.72 1.35 -7.42
CA VAL A 61 -3.07 1.93 -7.31
C VAL A 61 -3.77 1.88 -8.67
N ASP A 62 -3.11 2.31 -9.74
CA ASP A 62 -3.71 2.29 -11.09
C ASP A 62 -4.10 0.87 -11.51
N GLN A 63 -3.22 -0.10 -11.26
CA GLN A 63 -3.52 -1.51 -11.50
C GLN A 63 -4.67 -2.01 -10.65
N ALA A 64 -4.70 -1.65 -9.35
CA ALA A 64 -5.77 -2.05 -8.45
C ALA A 64 -7.14 -1.60 -8.95
N MET A 65 -7.23 -0.37 -9.45
CA MET A 65 -8.50 0.17 -9.94
C MET A 65 -9.04 -0.53 -11.18
N THR A 66 -8.22 -1.28 -11.93
CA THR A 66 -8.69 -2.08 -13.09
C THR A 66 -9.64 -3.21 -12.71
N CYS A 67 -9.53 -3.76 -11.49
CA CYS A 67 -10.45 -4.79 -11.00
C CYS A 67 -11.66 -4.21 -10.23
N VAL A 68 -11.77 -2.88 -10.16
CA VAL A 68 -12.83 -2.13 -9.47
C VAL A 68 -13.06 -2.66 -8.04
N PRO A 69 -12.04 -2.59 -7.15
CA PRO A 69 -12.16 -3.09 -5.79
C PRO A 69 -13.18 -2.26 -4.99
N ASP A 70 -13.80 -2.87 -3.98
CA ASP A 70 -14.72 -2.18 -3.09
C ASP A 70 -13.98 -1.32 -2.06
N HIS A 71 -12.71 -1.66 -1.76
CA HIS A 71 -11.88 -1.01 -0.76
C HIS A 71 -10.39 -1.29 -1.01
N LEU A 72 -9.53 -0.30 -0.77
CA LEU A 72 -8.08 -0.42 -0.86
C LEU A 72 -7.45 -0.59 0.52
N VAL A 73 -6.43 -1.44 0.61
CA VAL A 73 -5.64 -1.65 1.83
C VAL A 73 -4.17 -1.49 1.52
N LEU A 74 -3.48 -0.62 2.26
CA LEU A 74 -2.02 -0.57 2.25
C LEU A 74 -1.51 -1.63 3.23
N GLY A 75 -1.01 -2.74 2.70
CA GLY A 75 -0.39 -3.85 3.44
C GLY A 75 1.05 -3.54 3.85
N VAL A 76 1.30 -2.30 4.26
CA VAL A 76 2.60 -1.80 4.73
C VAL A 76 2.38 -0.52 5.53
N SER A 77 3.18 -0.32 6.58
CA SER A 77 3.26 0.94 7.33
C SER A 77 4.18 1.92 6.60
N ILE A 78 3.75 2.35 5.41
CA ILE A 78 4.58 3.12 4.49
C ILE A 78 4.72 4.58 4.93
N GLU A 79 3.76 5.10 5.70
CA GLU A 79 3.80 6.39 6.37
C GLU A 79 4.96 6.51 7.38
N SER A 80 5.46 5.38 7.90
CA SER A 80 6.66 5.34 8.75
C SER A 80 7.94 5.64 7.97
N ILE A 81 7.88 5.60 6.63
CA ILE A 81 9.01 5.80 5.72
C ILE A 81 9.12 7.27 5.28
N TRP A 82 8.02 8.04 5.32
CA TRP A 82 7.94 9.44 4.86
C TRP A 82 7.71 10.43 5.99
N ASP A 83 8.76 10.72 6.76
CA ASP A 83 8.78 11.65 7.89
C ASP A 83 7.98 11.23 9.14
N GLY A 84 7.19 10.17 9.05
CA GLY A 84 6.39 9.67 10.15
C GLY A 84 5.24 10.61 10.55
N GLY A 85 4.35 10.10 11.40
CA GLY A 85 3.28 10.89 12.01
C GLY A 85 2.01 11.03 11.17
N VAL A 86 1.00 11.63 11.80
CA VAL A 86 -0.39 11.71 11.30
C VAL A 86 -0.48 12.48 9.99
N ALA A 87 0.20 13.61 9.88
CA ALA A 87 0.15 14.47 8.69
C ALA A 87 0.73 13.80 7.44
N ALA A 88 1.76 12.95 7.58
CA ALA A 88 2.30 12.18 6.47
C ALA A 88 1.30 11.12 5.99
N SER A 89 0.65 10.42 6.93
CA SER A 89 -0.42 9.47 6.64
C SER A 89 -1.62 10.13 5.94
N GLU A 90 -2.03 11.33 6.38
CA GLU A 90 -3.12 12.10 5.76
C GLU A 90 -2.80 12.46 4.31
N ARG A 91 -1.62 13.03 4.04
CA ARG A 91 -1.18 13.34 2.66
C ARG A 91 -1.14 12.11 1.77
N LEU A 92 -0.69 10.98 2.32
CA LEU A 92 -0.67 9.71 1.61
C LEU A 92 -2.10 9.22 1.28
N ASN A 93 -3.03 9.32 2.24
CA ASN A 93 -4.43 8.98 2.00
C ASN A 93 -5.00 9.82 0.87
N GLU A 94 -4.86 11.14 0.96
CA GLU A 94 -5.38 12.07 -0.04
C GLU A 94 -4.83 11.75 -1.44
N ARG A 95 -3.52 11.48 -1.55
CA ARG A 95 -2.88 11.11 -2.82
C ARG A 95 -3.48 9.82 -3.39
N VAL A 96 -3.59 8.77 -2.58
CA VAL A 96 -4.11 7.47 -3.03
C VAL A 96 -5.60 7.57 -3.39
N GLU A 97 -6.40 8.26 -2.57
CA GLU A 97 -7.82 8.49 -2.83
C GLU A 97 -8.03 9.28 -4.11
N GLN A 98 -7.28 10.36 -4.33
CA GLN A 98 -7.34 11.15 -5.58
C GLN A 98 -6.97 10.30 -6.80
N ARG A 99 -5.87 9.54 -6.72
CA ARG A 99 -5.42 8.68 -7.82
C ARG A 99 -6.41 7.56 -8.14
N ALA A 100 -7.07 7.05 -7.11
CA ALA A 100 -8.11 6.02 -7.25
C ALA A 100 -9.50 6.57 -7.66
N GLY A 101 -9.61 7.83 -8.07
CA GLY A 101 -10.86 8.43 -8.55
C GLY A 101 -11.77 8.99 -7.45
N GLY A 102 -11.24 9.21 -6.25
CA GLY A 102 -11.83 10.07 -5.21
C GLY A 102 -12.99 9.48 -4.39
N SER A 103 -13.40 8.24 -4.64
CA SER A 103 -14.56 7.63 -3.97
C SER A 103 -14.26 6.30 -3.25
N ILE A 104 -13.09 5.73 -3.47
CA ILE A 104 -12.73 4.46 -2.83
C ILE A 104 -12.23 4.71 -1.40
N LYS A 105 -12.62 3.83 -0.49
CA LYS A 105 -12.13 3.85 0.89
C LYS A 105 -10.76 3.19 0.98
N LEU A 106 -9.91 3.75 1.85
CA LEU A 106 -8.54 3.30 2.08
C LEU A 106 -8.28 2.97 3.56
N THR A 107 -7.70 1.80 3.83
CA THR A 107 -7.15 1.42 5.13
C THR A 107 -5.62 1.44 5.09
N GLN A 108 -5.00 2.07 6.08
CA GLN A 108 -3.55 2.05 6.35
C GLN A 108 -3.30 1.98 7.86
N ALA A 109 -2.08 1.62 8.28
CA ALA A 109 -1.78 1.35 9.69
C ALA A 109 -1.97 2.59 10.59
N ALA A 110 -1.66 3.80 10.11
CA ALA A 110 -1.90 5.04 10.86
C ALA A 110 -3.37 5.32 11.20
N LYS A 111 -4.34 4.75 10.48
CA LYS A 111 -5.77 4.87 10.84
C LYS A 111 -6.18 3.96 12.02
N ALA A 112 -5.26 3.18 12.58
CA ALA A 112 -5.51 2.34 13.76
C ALA A 112 -5.30 3.06 15.10
N LEU A 113 -4.84 4.32 15.10
CA LEU A 113 -4.73 5.10 16.34
C LEU A 113 -6.14 5.42 16.86
N PRO A 114 -6.45 5.11 18.14
CA PRO A 114 -7.74 5.46 18.72
C PRO A 114 -7.91 6.98 18.74
N THR A 115 -9.04 7.45 18.22
CA THR A 115 -9.54 8.83 18.37
C THR A 115 -10.11 9.06 19.76
#